data_AF-A0A0Q0XMU8-F1
#
_entry.id   AF-A0A0Q0XMU8-F1
#
_cell.length_a   1.000
_cell.length_b   1.000
_cell.length_c   1.000
_cell.angle_alpha   90.00
_cell.angle_beta   90.00
_cell.angle_gamma   90.00
#
_symmetry.space_group_name_H-M   'P 1'
#
loop_
_entity.id
_entity.type
_entity.pdbx_description
1 polymer ?
#
loop_
_entity_poly.entity_id
_entity_poly.type
_entity_poly.pdbx_seq_one_letter_code
_entity_poly.pdbx_strand_id
1 'polypeptide(L)'
;MINGDVGTSGTIRFRPETLAAIRAAWPPDAAARAIPAGLPPQLLRSVLLVYSDLAARAASISMVRHESDRADQLRCLGYGAAPAARFSGDLAALRAQAAASPAVVIAPADSRAVAEVLLRTAYIDGSNAGCGSCGGQVFTDLTPIVWRTRVMTAGQPPVDGTIGTALFRAHYQAGSGWQVTILAC
;
A
#
# COMPACT_ATOMS: atom_id res chain seq x y z
N MET A 1 12.44 -21.74 18.51
CA MET A 1 13.39 -20.69 18.04
C MET A 1 13.19 -20.50 16.55
N ILE A 2 12.96 -19.27 16.09
CA ILE A 2 12.66 -18.93 14.69
C ILE A 2 13.91 -18.99 13.78
N ASN A 3 15.11 -19.11 14.37
CA ASN A 3 16.39 -19.03 13.64
C ASN A 3 17.02 -20.40 13.30
N GLY A 4 16.34 -21.52 13.58
CA GLY A 4 16.89 -22.87 13.33
C GLY A 4 16.88 -23.30 11.86
N ASP A 5 16.13 -22.60 11.00
CA ASP A 5 15.89 -22.97 9.61
C ASP A 5 16.84 -22.25 8.61
N VAL A 6 17.82 -21.49 9.11
CA VAL A 6 18.87 -20.83 8.29
C VAL A 6 20.03 -21.81 8.06
N GLY A 7 19.85 -22.72 7.10
CA GLY A 7 20.88 -23.67 6.68
C GLY A 7 22.14 -23.02 6.10
N THR A 8 23.20 -23.82 5.92
CA THR A 8 24.48 -23.46 5.28
C THR A 8 24.40 -23.37 3.76
N SER A 9 23.29 -23.80 3.15
CA SER A 9 23.01 -23.60 1.73
C SER A 9 22.69 -22.12 1.48
N GLY A 10 23.02 -21.62 0.29
CA GLY A 10 22.64 -20.28 -0.18
C GLY A 10 21.12 -20.07 -0.34
N THR A 11 20.29 -20.86 0.34
CA THR A 11 18.83 -20.85 0.28
C THR A 11 18.25 -20.83 1.69
N ILE A 12 17.12 -20.13 1.85
CA ILE A 12 16.30 -20.16 3.07
C ILE A 12 15.01 -20.89 2.74
N ARG A 13 14.56 -21.78 3.64
CA ARG A 13 13.31 -22.52 3.49
C ARG A 13 12.34 -22.16 4.60
N PHE A 14 11.13 -21.75 4.21
CA PHE A 14 10.05 -21.45 5.14
C PHE A 14 9.04 -22.58 5.18
N ARG A 15 8.51 -22.82 6.38
CA ARG A 15 7.46 -23.82 6.60
C ARG A 15 6.16 -23.41 5.89
N PRO A 16 5.37 -24.38 5.39
CA PRO A 16 4.10 -24.09 4.71
C PRO A 16 3.14 -23.22 5.52
N GLU A 17 3.11 -23.36 6.85
CA GLU A 17 2.25 -22.59 7.75
C GLU A 17 2.66 -21.12 7.79
N THR A 18 3.97 -20.84 7.75
CA THR A 18 4.50 -19.48 7.66
C THR A 18 4.08 -18.86 6.33
N LEU A 19 4.26 -19.57 5.22
CA LEU A 19 3.84 -19.09 3.90
C LEU A 19 2.33 -18.84 3.81
N ALA A 20 1.51 -19.67 4.48
CA ALA A 20 0.07 -19.46 4.55
C ALA A 20 -0.30 -18.21 5.34
N ALA A 21 0.32 -18.00 6.51
CA ALA A 21 0.12 -16.80 7.32
C ALA A 21 0.53 -15.53 6.56
N ILE A 22 1.63 -15.58 5.81
CA ILE A 22 2.11 -14.47 4.97
C ILE A 22 1.10 -14.15 3.87
N ARG A 23 0.60 -15.16 3.15
CA ARG A 23 -0.42 -14.98 2.11
C ARG A 23 -1.73 -14.42 2.67
N ALA A 24 -2.11 -14.79 3.89
CA ALA A 24 -3.30 -14.26 4.53
C ALA A 24 -3.14 -12.79 4.98
N ALA A 25 -1.90 -12.34 5.19
CA ALA A 25 -1.59 -10.98 5.63
C ALA A 25 -1.38 -9.97 4.48
N TRP A 26 -1.30 -10.43 3.22
CA TRP A 26 -1.05 -9.59 2.04
C TRP A 26 -2.09 -9.84 0.93
N PRO A 27 -2.59 -8.78 0.26
CA PRO A 27 -2.42 -7.35 0.58
C PRO A 27 -3.21 -6.91 1.83
N PRO A 28 -2.85 -5.78 2.47
CA PRO A 28 -3.53 -5.27 3.67
C PRO A 28 -4.89 -4.61 3.35
N ASP A 29 -5.69 -5.21 2.47
CA ASP A 29 -6.90 -4.62 1.91
C ASP A 29 -7.94 -4.22 2.96
N ALA A 30 -8.01 -4.98 4.06
CA ALA A 30 -8.93 -4.67 5.15
C ALA A 30 -8.60 -3.31 5.77
N ALA A 31 -7.31 -2.98 5.92
CA ALA A 31 -6.87 -1.68 6.40
C ALA A 31 -7.14 -0.59 5.36
N ALA A 32 -6.86 -0.86 4.08
CA ALA A 32 -7.14 0.09 2.99
C ALA A 32 -8.63 0.48 2.92
N ARG A 33 -9.53 -0.52 2.96
CA ARG A 33 -10.98 -0.33 2.93
C ARG A 33 -11.53 0.41 4.15
N ALA A 34 -10.81 0.36 5.28
CA ALA A 34 -11.21 1.05 6.51
C ALA A 34 -10.84 2.54 6.51
N ILE A 35 -10.05 3.03 5.54
CA ILE A 35 -9.68 4.45 5.45
C ILE A 35 -10.89 5.24 4.95
N PRO A 36 -11.48 6.13 5.77
CA PRO A 36 -12.63 6.91 5.33
C PRO A 36 -12.20 7.99 4.33
N ALA A 37 -13.03 8.18 3.30
CA ALA A 37 -12.95 9.34 2.44
C ALA A 37 -13.49 10.60 3.16
N GLY A 38 -12.94 11.77 2.81
CA GLY A 38 -13.34 13.05 3.40
C GLY A 38 -12.56 13.44 4.66
N LEU A 39 -11.52 12.70 5.03
CA LEU A 39 -10.62 13.09 6.13
C LEU A 39 -9.96 14.45 5.84
N PRO A 40 -9.79 15.31 6.88
CA PRO A 40 -8.95 16.50 6.77
C PRO A 40 -7.56 16.14 6.24
N PRO A 41 -6.91 16.96 5.38
CA PRO A 41 -5.68 16.57 4.70
C PRO A 41 -4.55 16.10 5.62
N GLN A 42 -4.39 16.72 6.80
CA GLN A 42 -3.37 16.30 7.77
C GLN A 42 -3.70 14.94 8.40
N LEU A 43 -4.97 14.65 8.68
CA LEU A 43 -5.37 13.35 9.23
C LEU A 43 -5.26 12.27 8.16
N LEU A 44 -5.67 12.56 6.92
CA LEU A 44 -5.49 11.67 5.79
C LEU A 44 -4.02 11.33 5.55
N ARG A 45 -3.12 12.33 5.64
CA ARG A 45 -1.67 12.12 5.57
C ARG A 45 -1.22 11.10 6.60
N SER A 46 -1.52 11.33 7.88
CA SER A 46 -1.10 10.43 8.96
C SER A 46 -1.66 9.01 8.81
N VAL A 47 -2.93 8.87 8.38
CA VAL A 47 -3.53 7.56 8.09
C VAL A 47 -2.77 6.84 6.99
N LEU A 48 -2.47 7.53 5.89
CA LEU A 48 -1.77 6.93 4.74
C LEU A 48 -0.30 6.62 5.03
N LEU A 49 0.35 7.34 5.96
CA LEU A 49 1.69 7.01 6.43
C LEU A 49 1.71 5.69 7.22
N VAL A 50 0.77 5.53 8.16
CA VAL A 50 0.61 4.27 8.90
C VAL A 50 0.25 3.12 7.96
N TYR A 51 -0.63 3.37 6.98
CA TYR A 51 -0.95 2.39 5.94
C TYR A 51 0.29 2.03 5.11
N SER A 52 1.10 3.01 4.72
CA SER A 52 2.34 2.79 3.98
C SER A 52 3.31 1.88 4.73
N ASP A 53 3.42 2.02 6.04
CA ASP A 53 4.25 1.12 6.84
C ASP A 53 3.73 -0.31 6.85
N LEU A 54 2.41 -0.46 6.98
CA LEU A 54 1.77 -1.76 6.91
C LEU A 54 2.00 -2.42 5.54
N ALA A 55 1.79 -1.67 4.45
CA ALA A 55 2.00 -2.14 3.09
C ALA A 55 3.47 -2.49 2.81
N ALA A 56 4.42 -1.65 3.23
CA ALA A 56 5.84 -1.91 3.07
C ALA A 56 6.28 -3.20 3.79
N ARG A 57 5.82 -3.42 5.03
CA ARG A 57 6.09 -4.65 5.78
C ARG A 57 5.49 -5.87 5.10
N ALA A 58 4.22 -5.76 4.71
CA ALA A 58 3.51 -6.89 4.15
C ALA A 58 4.06 -7.27 2.76
N ALA A 59 4.51 -6.31 1.95
CA ALA A 59 5.24 -6.56 0.69
C ALA A 59 6.63 -7.16 0.91
N SER A 60 7.36 -6.71 1.93
CA SER A 60 8.68 -7.27 2.29
C SER A 60 8.59 -8.76 2.63
N ILE A 61 7.50 -9.13 3.31
CA ILE A 61 7.25 -10.50 3.75
C ILE A 61 6.60 -11.34 2.62
N SER A 62 5.78 -10.75 1.73
CA SER A 62 5.11 -11.49 0.64
C SER A 62 6.08 -12.07 -0.40
N MET A 63 7.28 -11.50 -0.48
CA MET A 63 8.35 -11.99 -1.36
C MET A 63 9.10 -13.20 -0.79
N VAL A 64 8.75 -13.63 0.42
CA VAL A 64 9.19 -14.90 0.99
C VAL A 64 8.62 -16.06 0.17
N ARG A 65 9.51 -16.87 -0.40
CA ARG A 65 9.18 -18.06 -1.20
C ARG A 65 9.63 -19.32 -0.46
N HIS A 66 9.04 -20.45 -0.85
CA HIS A 66 9.39 -21.76 -0.28
C HIS A 66 10.88 -22.09 -0.44
N GLU A 67 11.47 -21.70 -1.58
CA GLU A 67 12.90 -21.79 -1.84
C GLU A 67 13.31 -20.59 -2.71
N SER A 68 14.33 -19.85 -2.28
CA SER A 68 14.85 -18.69 -3.00
C SER A 68 16.27 -18.39 -2.51
N ASP A 69 17.00 -17.59 -3.29
CA ASP A 69 18.32 -17.11 -2.93
C ASP A 69 18.28 -16.39 -1.57
N ARG A 70 19.21 -16.75 -0.70
CA ARG A 70 19.31 -16.24 0.66
C ARG A 70 19.57 -14.73 0.69
N ALA A 71 20.40 -14.21 -0.22
CA ALA A 71 20.76 -12.80 -0.24
C ALA A 71 19.55 -11.95 -0.63
N ASP A 72 18.80 -12.37 -1.65
CA ASP A 72 17.57 -11.70 -2.08
C ASP A 72 16.47 -11.74 -1.02
N GLN A 73 16.27 -12.88 -0.36
CA GLN A 73 15.28 -12.95 0.71
C GLN A 73 15.64 -12.07 1.90
N LEU A 74 16.89 -12.08 2.35
CA LEU A 74 17.32 -11.24 3.46
C LEU A 74 17.24 -9.75 3.10
N ARG A 75 17.58 -9.39 1.85
CA ARG A 75 17.42 -8.02 1.35
C ARG A 75 15.97 -7.57 1.41
N CYS A 76 15.03 -8.37 0.88
CA CYS A 76 13.62 -8.03 0.89
C CYS A 76 13.03 -7.98 2.31
N LEU A 77 13.37 -8.94 3.18
CA LEU A 77 12.95 -8.88 4.59
C LEU A 77 13.51 -7.65 5.30
N GLY A 78 14.73 -7.24 4.98
CA GLY A 78 15.37 -6.05 5.52
C GLY A 78 14.61 -4.75 5.23
N TYR A 79 13.97 -4.65 4.06
CA TYR A 79 13.15 -3.49 3.70
C TYR A 79 11.92 -3.29 4.61
N GLY A 80 11.44 -4.34 5.25
CA GLY A 80 10.32 -4.27 6.20
C GLY A 80 10.73 -3.85 7.61
N ALA A 81 12.03 -3.86 7.94
CA ALA A 81 12.51 -3.69 9.31
C ALA A 81 12.26 -2.28 9.86
N ALA A 82 12.62 -1.23 9.10
CA ALA A 82 12.42 0.15 9.55
C ALA A 82 10.92 0.51 9.69
N PRO A 83 10.04 0.21 8.72
CA PRO A 83 8.59 0.35 8.89
C PRO A 83 8.04 -0.43 10.10
N ALA A 84 8.54 -1.64 10.36
CA ALA A 84 8.12 -2.42 11.52
C ALA A 84 8.51 -1.76 12.85
N ALA A 85 9.71 -1.16 12.92
CA ALA A 85 10.21 -0.51 14.12
C ALA A 85 9.40 0.75 14.48
N ARG A 86 8.94 1.53 13.50
CA ARG A 86 8.20 2.79 13.73
C ARG A 86 6.69 2.61 13.87
N PHE A 87 6.11 1.54 13.32
CA PHE A 87 4.66 1.35 13.20
C PHE A 87 3.86 1.58 14.49
N SER A 88 4.33 1.08 15.64
CA SER A 88 3.62 1.25 16.92
C SER A 88 3.58 2.71 17.36
N GLY A 89 4.67 3.45 17.15
CA GLY A 89 4.76 4.89 17.42
C GLY A 89 3.86 5.69 16.47
N ASP A 90 3.91 5.40 15.18
CA ASP A 90 3.12 6.11 14.17
C ASP A 90 1.62 5.85 14.34
N LEU A 91 1.23 4.62 14.69
CA LEU A 91 -0.16 4.29 15.02
C LEU A 91 -0.63 5.01 16.30
N ALA A 92 0.21 5.12 17.32
CA ALA A 92 -0.12 5.86 18.55
C ALA A 92 -0.28 7.37 18.25
N ALA A 93 0.62 7.95 17.46
CA ALA A 93 0.54 9.34 17.03
C ALA A 93 -0.73 9.61 16.20
N LEU A 94 -1.06 8.72 15.26
CA LEU A 94 -2.31 8.79 14.50
C LEU A 94 -3.54 8.75 15.40
N ARG A 95 -3.57 7.85 16.40
CA ARG A 95 -4.68 7.76 17.35
C ARG A 95 -4.84 9.05 18.17
N ALA A 96 -3.73 9.63 18.63
CA ALA A 96 -3.76 10.90 19.34
C ALA A 96 -4.28 12.05 18.46
N GLN A 97 -3.82 12.13 17.21
CA GLN A 97 -4.30 13.13 16.25
C GLN A 97 -5.78 12.95 15.92
N ALA A 98 -6.24 11.71 15.73
CA ALA A 98 -7.65 11.41 15.48
C ALA A 98 -8.54 11.83 16.67
N ALA A 99 -8.09 11.56 17.89
CA ALA A 99 -8.81 11.95 19.11
C ALA A 99 -8.90 13.47 19.30
N ALA A 100 -7.91 14.22 18.81
CA ALA A 100 -7.90 15.69 18.84
C ALA A 100 -8.61 16.35 17.65
N SER A 101 -9.00 15.56 16.64
CA SER A 101 -9.63 16.08 15.42
C SER A 101 -11.14 16.29 15.61
N PRO A 102 -11.74 17.30 14.97
CA PRO A 102 -13.20 17.42 14.89
C PRO A 102 -13.84 16.17 14.27
N ALA A 103 -15.14 16.00 14.53
CA ALA A 103 -15.92 14.94 13.89
C ALA A 103 -15.77 15.00 12.35
N VAL A 104 -15.44 13.85 11.76
CA VAL A 104 -15.21 13.74 10.32
C VAL A 104 -16.55 13.52 9.62
N VAL A 105 -16.82 14.32 8.60
CA VAL A 105 -17.93 14.08 7.67
C VAL A 105 -17.44 13.12 6.61
N ILE A 106 -17.99 11.90 6.61
CA ILE A 106 -17.66 10.89 5.61
C ILE A 106 -18.16 11.36 4.24
N ALA A 107 -17.27 11.36 3.26
CA ALA A 107 -17.62 11.76 1.91
C ALA A 107 -18.62 10.76 1.26
N PRO A 108 -19.52 11.22 0.38
CA PRO A 108 -20.41 10.34 -0.39
C PRO A 108 -19.64 9.26 -1.15
N ALA A 109 -20.23 8.07 -1.29
CA ALA A 109 -19.59 6.90 -1.89
C ALA A 109 -19.19 7.10 -3.37
N ASP A 110 -19.90 7.96 -4.09
CA ASP A 110 -19.67 8.35 -5.48
C ASP A 110 -18.76 9.57 -5.64
N SER A 111 -18.24 10.12 -4.55
CA SER A 111 -17.38 11.30 -4.58
C SER A 111 -15.96 10.98 -5.04
N ARG A 112 -15.28 11.97 -5.63
CA ARG A 112 -13.85 11.87 -5.95
C ARG A 112 -12.97 11.59 -4.74
N ALA A 113 -13.38 12.02 -3.54
CA ALA A 113 -12.61 11.76 -2.32
C ALA A 113 -12.44 10.24 -2.08
N VAL A 114 -13.45 9.43 -2.43
CA VAL A 114 -13.35 7.97 -2.36
C VAL A 114 -12.36 7.44 -3.40
N ALA A 115 -12.47 7.88 -4.65
CA ALA A 115 -11.53 7.51 -5.71
C ALA A 115 -10.08 7.85 -5.32
N GLU A 116 -9.86 9.01 -4.71
CA GLU A 116 -8.54 9.47 -4.32
C GLU A 116 -7.92 8.67 -3.17
N VAL A 117 -8.70 8.20 -2.20
CA VAL A 117 -8.21 7.27 -1.17
C VAL A 117 -7.77 5.97 -1.83
N LEU A 118 -8.61 5.40 -2.71
CA LEU A 118 -8.31 4.18 -3.44
C LEU A 118 -7.07 4.30 -4.32
N LEU A 119 -6.89 5.44 -5.00
CA LEU A 119 -5.70 5.72 -5.79
C LEU A 119 -4.45 5.76 -4.91
N ARG A 120 -4.50 6.42 -3.74
CA ARG A 120 -3.33 6.51 -2.84
C ARG A 120 -2.95 5.15 -2.26
N THR A 121 -3.92 4.34 -1.82
CA THR A 121 -3.63 2.99 -1.31
C THR A 121 -3.08 2.09 -2.41
N ALA A 122 -3.70 2.09 -3.61
CA ALA A 122 -3.21 1.32 -4.75
C ALA A 122 -1.79 1.75 -5.18
N TYR A 123 -1.48 3.05 -5.08
CA TYR A 123 -0.14 3.56 -5.42
C TYR A 123 0.91 3.12 -4.40
N ILE A 124 0.56 3.13 -3.12
CA ILE A 124 1.43 2.64 -2.04
C ILE A 124 1.70 1.14 -2.22
N ASP A 125 0.66 0.36 -2.49
CA ASP A 125 0.79 -1.09 -2.69
C ASP A 125 1.62 -1.40 -3.92
N GLY A 126 1.33 -0.75 -5.05
CA GLY A 126 2.08 -0.89 -6.29
C GLY A 126 3.54 -0.46 -6.16
N SER A 127 3.82 0.62 -5.42
CA SER A 127 5.22 1.06 -5.19
C SER A 127 6.01 0.06 -4.35
N ASN A 128 5.34 -0.64 -3.43
CA ASN A 128 5.99 -1.62 -2.55
C ASN A 128 6.10 -3.03 -3.17
N ALA A 129 5.16 -3.43 -4.04
CA ALA A 129 5.09 -4.80 -4.56
C ALA A 129 5.12 -4.93 -6.09
N GLY A 130 5.01 -3.83 -6.83
CA GLY A 130 5.13 -3.78 -8.29
C GLY A 130 6.59 -3.71 -8.76
N CYS A 131 6.81 -3.94 -10.05
CA CYS A 131 8.13 -3.83 -10.71
C CYS A 131 9.28 -4.67 -10.12
N GLY A 132 9.01 -5.73 -9.35
CA GLY A 132 10.07 -6.46 -8.62
C GLY A 132 10.54 -5.76 -7.33
N SER A 133 9.81 -4.74 -6.89
CA SER A 133 9.96 -4.16 -5.55
C SER A 133 9.53 -5.18 -4.49
N CYS A 134 10.08 -5.05 -3.28
CA CYS A 134 9.78 -5.94 -2.18
C CYS A 134 9.70 -5.21 -0.85
N GLY A 135 8.87 -4.16 -0.81
CA GLY A 135 8.67 -3.28 0.33
C GLY A 135 9.71 -2.18 0.45
N GLY A 136 9.72 -1.52 1.61
CA GLY A 136 10.70 -0.50 1.98
C GLY A 136 10.49 0.88 1.35
N GLN A 137 9.44 1.09 0.56
CA GLN A 137 9.14 2.42 0.06
C GLN A 137 8.76 3.35 1.22
N VAL A 138 9.38 4.52 1.24
CA VAL A 138 9.15 5.53 2.27
C VAL A 138 8.29 6.63 1.69
N PHE A 139 7.04 6.68 2.14
CA PHE A 139 6.16 7.80 1.92
C PHE A 139 6.25 8.73 3.12
N THR A 140 6.40 10.03 2.89
CA THR A 140 6.42 11.05 3.95
C THR A 140 5.26 12.03 3.84
N ASP A 141 4.61 12.07 2.66
CA ASP A 141 3.59 13.04 2.28
C ASP A 141 2.49 12.37 1.46
N LEU A 142 1.38 13.09 1.28
CA LEU A 142 0.34 12.67 0.34
C LEU A 142 0.88 12.73 -1.08
N THR A 143 0.92 11.58 -1.76
CA THR A 143 1.23 11.54 -3.19
C THR A 143 0.24 12.44 -3.94
N PRO A 144 0.73 13.41 -4.74
CA PRO A 144 -0.13 14.33 -5.47
C PRO A 144 -1.01 13.59 -6.47
N ILE A 145 -2.30 13.93 -6.50
CA ILE A 145 -3.25 13.47 -7.51
C ILE A 145 -3.63 14.67 -8.36
N VAL A 146 -3.52 14.52 -9.68
CA VAL A 146 -3.95 15.52 -10.65
C VAL A 146 -4.97 14.89 -11.57
N TRP A 147 -6.22 15.32 -11.44
CA TRP A 147 -7.29 14.97 -12.37
C TRP A 147 -7.14 15.80 -13.65
N ARG A 148 -6.76 15.12 -14.73
CA ARG A 148 -6.65 15.73 -16.06
C ARG A 148 -6.73 14.61 -17.08
N THR A 149 -7.88 14.51 -17.73
CA THR A 149 -8.08 13.52 -18.79
C THR A 149 -7.08 13.75 -19.91
N ARG A 150 -6.37 12.69 -20.31
CA ARG A 150 -5.46 12.73 -21.46
C ARG A 150 -5.83 11.62 -22.43
N VAL A 151 -5.93 12.00 -23.70
CA VAL A 151 -6.05 11.03 -24.79
C VAL A 151 -4.68 10.41 -24.99
N MET A 152 -4.64 9.08 -24.98
CA MET A 152 -3.44 8.30 -25.24
C MET A 152 -3.23 8.15 -26.76
N THR A 153 -2.19 7.43 -27.20
CA THR A 153 -2.02 7.12 -28.62
C THR A 153 -3.26 6.41 -29.19
N ALA A 154 -3.45 6.53 -30.51
CA ALA A 154 -4.63 5.99 -31.20
C ALA A 154 -4.86 4.51 -30.82
N GLY A 155 -6.08 4.19 -30.39
CA GLY A 155 -6.49 2.84 -29.98
C GLY A 155 -6.37 2.54 -28.48
N GLN A 156 -5.82 3.44 -27.67
CA GLN A 156 -5.77 3.26 -26.21
C GLN A 156 -6.90 4.03 -25.50
N PRO A 157 -7.55 3.45 -24.47
CA PRO A 157 -8.51 4.19 -23.65
C PRO A 157 -7.84 5.37 -22.98
N PRO A 158 -8.53 6.52 -22.83
CA PRO A 158 -8.00 7.69 -22.15
C PRO A 158 -7.64 7.35 -20.70
N VAL A 159 -6.84 8.22 -20.11
CA VAL A 159 -6.49 8.21 -18.68
C VAL A 159 -7.14 9.39 -18.01
N ASP A 160 -7.50 9.25 -16.74
CA ASP A 160 -8.26 10.25 -15.98
C ASP A 160 -7.36 11.24 -15.23
N GLY A 161 -6.08 10.89 -15.06
CA GLY A 161 -5.11 11.75 -14.42
C GLY A 161 -3.77 11.09 -14.11
N THR A 162 -3.04 11.72 -13.19
CA THR A 162 -1.77 11.23 -12.64
C THR A 162 -1.81 11.16 -11.13
N ILE A 163 -1.16 10.15 -10.56
CA ILE A 163 -0.80 10.07 -9.14
C ILE A 163 0.73 9.91 -9.05
N GLY A 164 1.40 10.88 -8.42
CA GLY A 164 2.86 10.96 -8.48
C GLY A 164 3.33 11.02 -9.94
N THR A 165 4.13 10.05 -10.36
CA THR A 165 4.60 9.90 -11.75
C THR A 165 3.77 8.93 -12.58
N ALA A 166 2.79 8.24 -12.00
CA ALA A 166 1.99 7.21 -12.67
C ALA A 166 0.69 7.78 -13.25
N LEU A 167 0.24 7.23 -14.38
CA LEU A 167 -1.09 7.50 -14.92
C LEU A 167 -2.13 6.65 -14.19
N PHE A 168 -3.38 7.12 -14.11
CA PHE A 168 -4.46 6.30 -13.58
C PHE A 168 -5.75 6.39 -14.40
N ARG A 169 -6.59 5.38 -14.22
CA ARG A 169 -8.01 5.38 -14.59
C ARG A 169 -8.87 5.23 -13.34
N ALA A 170 -10.01 5.90 -13.31
CA ALA A 170 -10.96 5.84 -12.22
C ALA A 170 -12.39 5.92 -12.76
N HIS A 171 -13.18 4.88 -12.51
CA HIS A 171 -14.57 4.79 -12.94
C HIS A 171 -15.47 4.52 -11.74
N TYR A 172 -16.59 5.23 -11.66
CA TYR A 172 -17.63 4.93 -10.67
C TYR A 172 -18.78 4.20 -11.34
N GLN A 173 -19.18 3.08 -10.75
CA GLN A 173 -20.36 2.33 -11.16
C GLN A 173 -21.33 2.22 -9.97
N ALA A 174 -22.57 2.67 -10.16
CA ALA A 174 -23.62 2.54 -9.15
C ALA A 174 -23.80 1.06 -8.73
N GLY A 175 -23.84 0.81 -7.42
CA GLY A 175 -23.92 -0.54 -6.85
C GLY A 175 -22.59 -1.30 -6.75
N SER A 176 -21.55 -0.90 -7.49
CA SER A 176 -20.21 -1.51 -7.42
C SER A 176 -19.13 -0.59 -6.85
N GLY A 177 -19.41 0.71 -6.78
CA GLY A 177 -18.48 1.71 -6.25
C GLY A 177 -17.42 2.14 -7.27
N TRP A 178 -16.36 2.74 -6.76
CA TRP A 178 -15.21 3.16 -7.56
C TRP A 178 -14.30 1.97 -7.90
N GLN A 179 -13.90 1.89 -9.16
CA GLN A 179 -12.80 1.05 -9.64
C GLN A 179 -11.66 1.96 -10.07
N VAL A 180 -10.47 1.74 -9.53
CA VAL A 180 -9.28 2.51 -9.88
C VAL A 180 -8.20 1.58 -10.43
N THR A 181 -7.39 2.09 -11.35
CA THR A 181 -6.27 1.35 -11.91
C THR A 181 -5.10 2.30 -12.09
N ILE A 182 -3.95 1.93 -11.55
CA ILE A 182 -2.70 2.65 -11.75
C ILE A 182 -1.95 1.96 -12.89
N LEU A 183 -1.56 2.75 -13.88
CA LEU A 183 -0.83 2.29 -15.05
C LEU A 183 0.67 2.47 -14.76
N ALA A 184 1.18 1.62 -13.90
CA ALA A 184 2.58 1.46 -13.55
C ALA A 184 2.97 -0.02 -13.62
N CYS A 185 4.26 -0.34 -13.47
CA CYS A 185 4.79 -1.70 -13.57
C CYS A 185 4.64 -2.51 -12.26
#